data_AF-A0AAD9V9M4-F1
#
_entry.id   AF-A0AAD9V9M4-F1
#
_cell.length_a   1.000
_cell.length_b   1.000
_cell.length_c   1.000
_cell.angle_alpha   90.00
_cell.angle_beta   90.00
_cell.angle_gamma   90.00
#
_symmetry.space_group_name_H-M   'P 1'
#
loop_
_entity.id
_entity.type
_entity.pdbx_description
1 polymer ?
#
loop_
_entity_poly.entity_id
_entity_poly.type
_entity_poly.pdbx_seq_one_letter_code
_entity_poly.pdbx_strand_id
1 'polypeptide(L)'
;MKASCFIFSYLKLYTTMPIAKLAAFLDMDENQFRTELLCFKHKQRNLVWTKGTDALEGELQSSSEVDFYIDQDMIHIADTKVERRYGDFFIRQIHKFEEVNKSIQALH
;
A
#
# COMPACT_ATOMS: atom_id res chain seq x y z
N MET A 1 -21.08 -7.47 4.24
CA MET A 1 -19.81 -7.21 4.98
C MET A 1 -18.93 -8.45 5.16
N LYS A 2 -19.47 -9.66 5.39
CA LYS A 2 -18.65 -10.88 5.59
C LYS A 2 -17.88 -11.34 4.34
N ALA A 3 -18.45 -11.22 3.12
CA ALA A 3 -17.78 -11.63 1.88
C ALA A 3 -16.53 -10.79 1.53
N SER A 4 -16.58 -9.46 1.67
CA SER A 4 -15.43 -8.59 1.35
C SER A 4 -14.17 -8.86 2.17
N CYS A 5 -14.30 -9.33 3.41
CA CYS A 5 -13.14 -9.62 4.25
C CYS A 5 -12.37 -10.86 3.75
N PHE A 6 -13.09 -11.87 3.26
CA PHE A 6 -12.49 -13.08 2.69
C PHE A 6 -11.71 -12.78 1.41
N ILE A 7 -12.25 -11.94 0.53
CA ILE A 7 -11.56 -11.50 -0.69
C ILE A 7 -10.20 -10.90 -0.33
N PHE A 8 -10.15 -10.08 0.71
CA PHE A 8 -8.93 -9.37 1.09
C PHE A 8 -7.88 -10.24 1.77
N SER A 9 -8.29 -11.18 2.63
CA SER A 9 -7.36 -12.16 3.21
C SER A 9 -6.77 -13.09 2.14
N TYR A 10 -7.53 -13.39 1.09
CA TYR A 10 -7.05 -14.19 -0.04
C TYR A 10 -6.07 -13.43 -0.91
N LEU A 11 -6.36 -12.16 -1.24
CA LEU A 11 -5.45 -11.32 -2.04
C LEU A 11 -4.08 -11.13 -1.38
N LYS A 12 -3.99 -11.17 -0.03
CA LYS A 12 -2.71 -11.13 0.71
C LYS A 12 -1.75 -12.30 0.39
N LEU A 13 -2.24 -13.42 -0.15
CA LEU A 13 -1.43 -14.62 -0.41
C LEU A 13 -0.89 -14.68 -1.83
N TYR A 14 -1.35 -13.80 -2.73
CA TYR A 14 -1.01 -13.84 -4.15
C TYR A 14 -0.34 -12.53 -4.59
N THR A 15 0.57 -12.61 -5.57
CA THR A 15 1.20 -11.45 -6.19
C THR A 15 0.46 -11.01 -7.46
N THR A 16 0.02 -11.98 -8.26
CA THR A 16 -0.78 -11.78 -9.47
C THR A 16 -1.75 -12.94 -9.64
N MET A 17 -3.00 -12.67 -10.05
CA MET A 17 -3.99 -13.73 -10.32
C MET A 17 -5.06 -13.25 -11.31
N PRO A 18 -5.49 -14.09 -12.27
CA PRO A 18 -6.58 -13.73 -13.16
C PRO A 18 -7.94 -13.71 -12.43
N ILE A 19 -8.80 -12.76 -12.84
CA ILE A 19 -10.15 -12.54 -12.29
C ILE A 19 -11.00 -13.81 -12.38
N ALA A 20 -10.94 -14.52 -13.51
CA ALA A 20 -11.70 -15.74 -13.75
C ALA A 20 -11.43 -16.82 -12.69
N LYS A 21 -10.17 -16.96 -12.25
CA LYS A 21 -9.82 -17.93 -11.20
C LYS A 21 -10.37 -17.51 -9.84
N LEU A 22 -10.24 -16.23 -9.49
CA LEU A 22 -10.78 -15.71 -8.22
C LEU A 22 -12.32 -15.81 -8.17
N ALA A 23 -12.99 -15.50 -9.27
CA ALA A 23 -14.43 -15.63 -9.40
C ALA A 23 -14.88 -17.09 -9.23
N ALA A 24 -14.19 -18.03 -9.88
CA ALA A 24 -14.44 -19.46 -9.74
C ALA A 24 -14.16 -19.99 -8.32
N PHE A 25 -13.16 -19.46 -7.61
CA PHE A 25 -12.89 -19.84 -6.21
C PHE A 25 -13.93 -19.33 -5.22
N LEU A 26 -14.62 -18.24 -5.55
CA LEU A 26 -15.64 -17.62 -4.70
C LEU A 26 -17.06 -18.05 -5.08
N ASP A 27 -17.22 -18.92 -6.09
CA ASP A 27 -18.51 -19.30 -6.68
C ASP A 27 -19.35 -18.08 -7.08
N MET A 28 -18.70 -17.04 -7.65
CA MET A 28 -19.35 -15.79 -8.08
C MET A 28 -19.13 -15.56 -9.57
N ASP A 29 -20.09 -14.89 -10.22
CA ASP A 29 -19.92 -14.42 -11.59
C ASP A 29 -18.80 -13.39 -11.68
N GLU A 30 -17.98 -13.46 -12.74
CA GLU A 30 -16.87 -12.52 -12.98
C GLU A 30 -17.32 -11.05 -12.96
N ASN A 31 -18.52 -10.77 -13.49
CA ASN A 31 -19.10 -9.43 -13.53
C ASN A 31 -19.51 -8.92 -12.15
N GLN A 32 -20.05 -9.80 -11.31
CA GLN A 32 -20.40 -9.48 -9.94
C GLN A 32 -19.12 -9.24 -9.12
N PHE A 33 -18.13 -10.12 -9.27
CA PHE A 33 -16.84 -9.99 -8.62
C PHE A 33 -16.11 -8.68 -8.99
N ARG A 34 -16.10 -8.29 -10.28
CA ARG A 34 -15.55 -7.00 -10.72
C ARG A 34 -16.24 -5.81 -10.07
N THR A 35 -17.57 -5.84 -9.97
CA THR A 35 -18.36 -4.77 -9.35
C THR A 35 -18.05 -4.66 -7.86
N GLU A 36 -18.00 -5.78 -7.16
CA GLU A 36 -17.64 -5.82 -5.75
C GLU A 36 -16.20 -5.35 -5.50
N LEU A 37 -15.25 -5.76 -6.35
CA LEU A 37 -13.85 -5.34 -6.28
C LEU A 37 -13.71 -3.82 -6.47
N LEU A 38 -14.48 -3.22 -7.38
CA LEU A 38 -14.48 -1.78 -7.63
C LEU A 38 -15.10 -1.00 -6.46
N CYS A 39 -16.26 -1.44 -5.96
CA CYS A 39 -16.87 -0.88 -4.77
C CYS A 39 -15.95 -0.98 -3.55
N PHE A 40 -15.21 -2.09 -3.47
CA PHE A 40 -14.26 -2.33 -2.40
C PHE A 40 -13.04 -1.40 -2.51
N LYS A 41 -12.43 -1.25 -3.69
CA LYS A 41 -11.33 -0.28 -3.93
C LYS A 41 -11.72 1.14 -3.55
N HIS A 42 -12.96 1.53 -3.84
CA HIS A 42 -13.49 2.83 -3.46
C HIS A 42 -13.62 2.98 -1.93
N LYS A 43 -14.12 1.95 -1.23
CA LYS A 43 -14.26 1.94 0.24
C LYS A 43 -12.93 1.81 0.99
N GLN A 44 -11.90 1.26 0.35
CA GLN A 44 -10.59 1.02 0.95
C GLN A 44 -9.73 2.30 1.04
N ARG A 45 -10.03 3.29 0.19
CA ARG A 45 -9.41 4.62 0.26
C ARG A 45 -10.08 5.40 1.40
N ASN A 46 -9.30 5.69 2.43
CA ASN A 46 -9.74 6.57 3.52
C ASN A 46 -8.99 7.89 3.42
N LEU A 47 -9.65 8.99 3.77
CA LEU A 47 -8.98 10.29 3.85
C LEU A 47 -8.22 10.30 5.18
N VAL A 48 -6.90 10.18 5.11
CA VAL A 48 -6.03 10.14 6.28
C VAL A 48 -5.24 11.45 6.31
N TRP A 49 -5.23 12.10 7.46
CA TRP A 49 -4.43 13.29 7.67
C TRP A 49 -2.96 12.88 7.87
N THR A 50 -2.12 13.12 6.87
CA THR A 50 -0.71 12.68 6.85
C THR A 50 0.24 13.73 7.41
N LYS A 51 0.07 15.02 7.07
CA LYS A 51 0.73 16.21 7.66
C LYS A 51 0.33 17.49 6.90
N GLY A 52 -0.32 18.43 7.57
CA GLY A 52 -0.61 19.79 7.05
C GLY A 52 -0.97 20.73 8.20
N THR A 53 -0.74 22.04 8.07
CA THR A 53 -1.13 23.05 9.07
C THR A 53 -2.66 23.16 9.23
N ASP A 54 -3.41 22.76 8.22
CA ASP A 54 -4.87 22.76 8.20
C ASP A 54 -5.44 21.35 8.36
N ALA A 55 -6.37 21.20 9.31
CA ALA A 55 -7.04 19.94 9.64
C ALA A 55 -7.99 19.42 8.55
N LEU A 56 -8.15 20.16 7.44
CA LEU A 56 -9.07 19.85 6.34
C LEU A 56 -8.36 19.31 5.09
N GLU A 57 -7.04 19.41 5.01
CA GLU A 57 -6.25 18.88 3.88
C GLU A 57 -5.75 17.47 4.24
N GLY A 58 -6.56 16.46 3.92
CA GLY A 58 -6.18 15.06 4.04
C GLY A 58 -5.86 14.45 2.68
N GLU A 59 -4.80 13.64 2.60
CA GLU A 59 -4.51 12.85 1.42
C GLU A 59 -5.33 11.55 1.47
N LEU A 60 -5.81 11.09 0.31
CA LEU A 60 -6.46 9.79 0.22
C LEU A 60 -5.39 8.71 0.36
N GLN A 61 -5.31 8.12 1.56
CA GLN A 61 -4.42 7.02 1.84
C GLN A 61 -5.22 5.72 1.93
N SER A 62 -4.72 4.68 1.26
CA SER A 62 -5.26 3.34 1.48
C SER A 62 -4.94 2.95 2.92
N SER A 63 -5.98 2.68 3.71
CA SER A 63 -5.84 2.27 5.12
C SER A 63 -5.29 0.83 5.24
N SER A 64 -5.36 0.06 4.16
CA SER A 64 -4.98 -1.35 4.17
C SER A 64 -3.56 -1.56 3.65
N GLU A 65 -2.87 -2.54 4.23
CA GLU A 65 -1.48 -2.94 3.94
C GLU A 65 -1.22 -3.35 2.48
N VAL A 66 -2.28 -3.54 1.70
CA VAL A 66 -2.24 -4.12 0.35
C VAL A 66 -3.02 -3.21 -0.60
N ASP A 67 -2.36 -2.78 -1.67
CA ASP A 67 -3.01 -2.10 -2.79
C ASP A 67 -3.08 -3.05 -3.98
N PHE A 68 -4.04 -2.86 -4.87
CA PHE A 68 -4.16 -3.69 -6.07
C PHE A 68 -4.57 -2.88 -7.29
N TYR A 69 -4.02 -3.28 -8.43
CA TYR A 69 -4.40 -2.78 -9.74
C TYR A 69 -4.92 -3.91 -10.62
N ILE A 70 -5.82 -3.55 -11.53
CA ILE A 70 -6.44 -4.48 -12.47
C ILE A 70 -5.84 -4.14 -13.83
N ASP A 71 -5.11 -5.07 -14.42
CA ASP A 71 -4.66 -5.02 -15.80
C ASP A 71 -5.52 -5.97 -16.63
N GLN A 72 -6.51 -5.41 -17.35
CA GLN A 72 -7.52 -6.15 -18.11
C GLN A 72 -8.22 -7.23 -17.27
N ASP A 73 -7.72 -8.47 -17.33
CA ASP A 73 -8.23 -9.66 -16.64
C ASP A 73 -7.32 -10.18 -15.53
N MET A 74 -6.22 -9.49 -15.24
CA MET A 74 -5.25 -9.86 -14.23
C MET A 74 -5.24 -8.84 -13.08
N ILE A 75 -5.43 -9.33 -11.86
CA ILE A 75 -5.26 -8.52 -10.66
C ILE A 75 -3.82 -8.63 -10.22
N HIS A 76 -3.18 -7.49 -10.04
CA HIS A 76 -1.84 -7.37 -9.49
C HIS A 76 -1.93 -6.76 -8.11
N ILE A 77 -1.33 -7.45 -7.15
CA ILE A 77 -1.35 -7.07 -5.75
C ILE A 77 0.02 -6.46 -5.44
N ALA A 78 0.02 -5.19 -5.06
CA ALA A 78 1.19 -4.45 -4.62
C ALA A 78 1.17 -4.36 -3.09
N ASP A 79 2.19 -4.91 -2.43
CA ASP A 79 2.44 -4.63 -1.02
C ASP A 79 2.82 -3.15 -0.90
N THR A 80 1.93 -2.35 -0.30
CA THR A 80 2.23 -0.96 0.08
C THR A 80 2.80 -0.88 1.49
N LYS A 81 3.25 -2.01 2.03
CA LYS A 81 4.01 -2.07 3.28
C LYS A 81 5.22 -1.17 3.12
N VAL A 82 5.09 0.06 3.61
CA VAL A 82 6.20 0.99 3.77
C VAL A 82 7.13 0.30 4.76
N GLU A 83 8.18 -0.35 4.25
CA GLU A 83 9.25 -0.82 5.11
C GLU A 83 9.66 0.35 6.01
N ARG A 84 9.77 0.07 7.31
CA ARG A 84 10.26 1.07 8.26
C ARG A 84 11.55 1.62 7.68
N ARG A 85 11.65 2.96 7.66
CA ARG A 85 12.75 3.76 7.08
C ARG A 85 14.10 3.54 7.80
N TYR A 86 14.51 2.29 8.01
CA TYR A 86 15.84 1.94 8.47
C TYR A 86 16.87 2.56 7.51
N GLY A 87 16.60 2.53 6.20
CA GLY A 87 17.37 3.25 5.18
C GLY A 87 17.55 4.74 5.51
N ASP A 88 16.46 5.50 5.74
CA ASP A 88 16.58 6.93 6.08
C ASP A 88 17.33 7.16 7.40
N PHE A 89 17.19 6.25 8.37
CA PHE A 89 17.91 6.36 9.64
C PHE A 89 19.42 6.18 9.44
N PHE A 90 19.83 5.18 8.65
CA PHE A 90 21.23 4.97 8.30
C PHE A 90 21.79 6.13 7.46
N ILE A 91 21.04 6.62 6.46
CA ILE A 91 21.45 7.76 5.65
C ILE A 91 21.67 9.00 6.53
N ARG A 92 20.73 9.32 7.43
CA ARG A 92 20.90 10.46 8.36
C ARG A 92 22.10 10.29 9.29
N GLN A 93 22.36 9.07 9.75
CA GLN A 93 23.49 8.80 10.63
C GLN A 93 24.84 8.95 9.89
N ILE A 94 24.92 8.50 8.64
CA ILE A 94 26.10 8.66 7.78
C ILE A 94 26.36 10.16 7.52
N HIS A 95 25.32 10.92 7.18
CA HIS A 95 25.45 12.36 6.95
C HIS A 95 25.95 13.11 8.20
N LYS A 96 25.41 12.80 9.38
CA LYS A 96 25.91 13.36 10.65
C LYS A 96 27.37 12.98 10.92
N PHE A 97 27.75 11.77 10.58
CA PHE A 97 29.13 11.30 10.78
C PHE A 97 30.11 12.04 9.86
N GLU A 98 29.73 12.28 8.59
CA GLU A 98 30.55 13.09 7.67
C GLU A 98 30.70 14.54 8.12
N GLU A 99 29.64 15.17 8.64
CA GLU A 99 29.73 16.53 9.19
C GLU A 99 30.69 16.62 10.37
N VAL A 100 30.62 15.66 11.30
CA VAL A 100 31.56 15.59 12.43
C VAL A 100 32.99 15.32 11.96
N ASN A 101 33.18 14.46 10.97
CA ASN A 101 34.52 14.19 10.44
C ASN A 101 35.13 15.43 9.77
N LYS A 102 34.32 16.21 9.03
CA LYS A 102 34.75 17.50 8.45
C LYS A 102 35.10 18.54 9.52
N SER A 103 34.35 18.61 10.62
CA SER A 103 34.65 19.57 11.70
C SER A 103 35.94 19.21 12.44
N ILE A 104 36.22 17.91 12.62
CA ILE A 104 37.48 17.44 13.19
C ILE A 104 38.65 17.75 12.24
N GLN A 105 38.50 17.51 10.93
CA GLN A 105 39.52 17.84 9.94
C GLN A 105 39.78 19.35 9.81
N ALA A 106 38.79 20.19 10.06
CA ALA A 106 38.95 21.65 10.04
C ALA A 106 39.63 22.21 11.30
N LEU A 107 39.72 21.41 12.38
CA LEU A 107 40.38 21.78 13.64
C LEU A 107 41.86 21.35 13.68
N HIS A 108 42.32 20.60 12.69
CA HIS A 108 43.71 20.15 12.53
C HIS A 108 44.37 20.86 11.35
#